data_AF-A0A3D3NU28-F1
#
_entry.id   AF-A0A3D3NU28-F1
#
_cell.length_a   1.000
_cell.length_b   1.000
_cell.length_c   1.000
_cell.angle_alpha   90.00
_cell.angle_beta   90.00
_cell.angle_gamma   90.00
#
_symmetry.space_group_name_H-M   'P 1'
#
loop_
_entity.id
_entity.type
_entity.pdbx_description
1 polymer ?
#
loop_
_entity_poly.entity_id
_entity_poly.type
_entity_poly.pdbx_seq_one_letter_code
_entity_poly.pdbx_strand_id
1 'polypeptide(L)'
;MMNRFMNLLQGARAGWARVRAWPYAGRSAFVLALLAMLLLAWEGHHRENPADVAGYDVRGGSLIAADGAPAGPVLRAVSLLLPYLDQWMFVGGAVYVFILLRQWGNARKLVFPSWVAAPSVAAWAVCKDIALHFGPMQMTEMGEPPAMAAYWLKLGMVFVVALCPAALLHFYTRQGALERYTLRTFFAPLVFCFIAFCSLWMIMDLLDNMKEFQDVGSSASTVALFYLSIIPFIYVSVMPAALLLAVLYTLTRMSRANEIVAMLGTGRSVVQILRPVLVSALALAAVSMAANYHWAPRAEGSRKAILRAMDERQKDSIRADVLMHRDPQTRRVWYIGTFPFSLGESRLRGVQVREHDEAGHLTRVIHADSAIWRPDGVWRFFDGREVLHEKGEVAAIRDFPEKDGNKMLVEKAFAETPWSMVSYALKADSMGVPELVSYIKTHAGDPPQKLRAFQAHYHHRFAMPWQSLALALVAAPLGIAWSRRGAVGGIAGSIFIFFGVLFLNNLCLNLAKGGHAPAWLAAWIPHLIFGSLGLALLYYRSQNKDLPRLSLDFLFKRKPAPARPRRRAAA
;
A
#
# COMPACT_ATOMS: atom_id res chain seq x y z
N MET A 1 -1.81 -20.80 48.31
CA MET A 1 -1.59 -19.92 47.13
C MET A 1 -2.87 -19.71 46.32
N MET A 2 -3.59 -20.77 45.95
CA MET A 2 -4.84 -20.74 45.16
C MET A 2 -5.93 -19.81 45.73
N ASN A 3 -6.19 -19.83 47.04
CA ASN A 3 -7.21 -18.99 47.67
C ASN A 3 -6.86 -17.48 47.67
N ARG A 4 -5.58 -17.11 47.75
CA ARG A 4 -5.15 -15.70 47.63
C ARG A 4 -5.33 -15.20 46.20
N PHE A 5 -5.05 -16.04 45.20
CA PHE A 5 -5.26 -15.71 43.79
C PHE A 5 -6.75 -15.58 43.44
N MET A 6 -7.59 -16.48 43.96
CA MET A 6 -9.06 -16.41 43.83
C MET A 6 -9.65 -15.15 44.49
N ASN A 7 -9.18 -14.76 45.68
CA ASN A 7 -9.64 -13.54 46.35
C ASN A 7 -9.19 -12.26 45.61
N LEU A 8 -7.98 -12.24 45.05
CA LEU A 8 -7.51 -11.15 44.17
C LEU A 8 -8.37 -11.03 42.91
N LEU A 9 -8.71 -12.15 42.27
CA LEU A 9 -9.60 -12.17 41.09
C LEU A 9 -11.02 -11.71 41.42
N GLN A 10 -11.57 -12.10 42.57
CA GLN A 10 -12.89 -11.63 43.02
C GLN A 10 -12.88 -10.14 43.37
N GLY A 11 -11.84 -9.65 44.04
CA GLY A 11 -11.64 -8.22 44.32
C GLY A 11 -11.50 -7.40 43.03
N ALA A 12 -10.74 -7.89 42.05
CA ALA A 12 -10.61 -7.27 40.75
C ALA A 12 -11.94 -7.23 39.97
N ARG A 13 -12.72 -8.32 40.00
CA ARG A 13 -14.07 -8.37 39.40
C ARG A 13 -15.05 -7.41 40.07
N ALA A 14 -15.04 -7.32 41.40
CA ALA A 14 -15.89 -6.40 42.16
C ALA A 14 -15.52 -4.93 41.91
N GLY A 15 -14.20 -4.63 41.86
CA GLY A 15 -13.70 -3.31 41.47
C GLY A 15 -14.11 -2.94 40.04
N TRP A 16 -13.95 -3.87 39.09
CA TRP A 16 -14.37 -3.68 37.71
C TRP A 16 -15.88 -3.45 37.58
N ALA A 17 -16.70 -4.16 38.35
CA ALA A 17 -18.15 -3.97 38.38
C ALA A 17 -18.54 -2.57 38.90
N ARG A 18 -17.90 -2.06 39.95
CA ARG A 18 -18.13 -0.69 40.48
C ARG A 18 -17.73 0.38 39.48
N VAL A 19 -16.56 0.23 38.85
CA VAL A 19 -16.06 1.17 37.82
C VAL A 19 -16.99 1.17 36.60
N ARG A 20 -17.52 0.00 36.22
CA ARG A 20 -18.48 -0.11 35.11
C ARG A 20 -19.82 0.56 35.45
N ALA A 21 -20.26 0.49 36.70
CA ALA A 21 -21.52 1.06 37.17
C ALA A 21 -21.50 2.60 37.28
N TRP A 22 -20.33 3.24 37.52
CA TRP A 22 -20.28 4.68 37.76
C TRP A 22 -20.50 5.53 36.49
N PRO A 23 -21.65 6.20 36.28
CA PRO A 23 -22.04 6.77 34.99
C PRO A 23 -21.04 7.79 34.41
N TYR A 24 -20.29 8.49 35.26
CA TYR A 24 -19.37 9.56 34.84
C TYR A 24 -17.93 9.11 34.60
N ALA A 25 -17.55 7.87 34.94
CA ALA A 25 -16.13 7.46 34.92
C ALA A 25 -15.41 7.66 33.57
N GLY A 26 -16.11 7.53 32.43
CA GLY A 26 -15.52 7.80 31.11
C GLY A 26 -15.32 9.29 30.83
N ARG A 27 -16.24 10.15 31.31
CA ARG A 27 -16.11 11.61 31.19
C ARG A 27 -15.05 12.16 32.12
N SER A 28 -14.96 11.65 33.35
CA SER A 28 -13.92 12.05 34.29
C SER A 28 -12.53 11.62 33.83
N ALA A 29 -12.36 10.40 33.31
CA ALA A 29 -11.10 9.95 32.71
C ALA A 29 -10.66 10.86 31.54
N PHE A 30 -11.61 11.29 30.71
CA PHE A 30 -11.33 12.23 29.63
C PHE A 30 -10.93 13.63 30.13
N VAL A 31 -11.64 14.16 31.13
CA VAL A 31 -11.32 15.46 31.74
C VAL A 31 -9.94 15.43 32.41
N LEU A 32 -9.60 14.35 33.12
CA LEU A 32 -8.28 14.16 33.73
C LEU A 32 -7.17 14.11 32.66
N ALA A 33 -7.39 13.41 31.55
CA ALA A 33 -6.45 13.40 30.44
C ALA A 33 -6.26 14.80 29.83
N LEU A 34 -7.34 15.57 29.67
CA LEU A 34 -7.28 16.95 29.18
C LEU A 34 -6.51 17.87 30.15
N LEU A 35 -6.76 17.75 31.45
CA LEU A 35 -6.03 18.49 32.48
C LEU A 35 -4.54 18.15 32.49
N ALA A 36 -4.19 16.86 32.34
CA ALA A 36 -2.80 16.44 32.22
C ALA A 36 -2.11 17.08 30.99
N MET A 37 -2.79 17.14 29.85
CA MET A 37 -2.26 17.83 28.66
C MET A 37 -2.12 19.34 28.85
N LEU A 38 -3.06 19.99 29.55
CA LEU A 38 -2.97 21.41 29.86
C LEU A 38 -1.79 21.73 30.79
N LEU A 39 -1.53 20.85 31.77
CA LEU A 39 -0.36 20.97 32.65
C LEU A 39 0.95 20.80 31.86
N LEU A 40 1.05 19.80 30.98
CA LEU A 40 2.20 19.63 30.09
C LEU A 40 2.41 20.85 29.17
N ALA A 41 1.32 21.45 28.70
CA ALA A 41 1.37 22.67 27.90
C ALA A 41 1.88 23.86 28.72
N TRP A 42 1.43 23.99 29.97
CA TRP A 42 1.85 25.04 30.90
C TRP A 42 3.33 24.94 31.27
N GLU A 43 3.82 23.73 31.56
CA GLU A 43 5.24 23.48 31.87
C GLU A 43 6.16 23.62 30.65
N GLY A 44 5.60 23.65 29.44
CA GLY A 44 6.37 23.77 28.21
C GLY A 44 7.12 22.48 27.84
N HIS A 45 6.47 21.32 28.00
CA HIS A 45 7.04 19.98 27.74
C HIS A 45 7.84 19.86 26.42
N HIS A 46 7.42 20.56 25.36
CA HIS A 46 8.12 20.59 24.06
C HIS A 46 9.56 21.14 24.11
N ARG A 47 9.92 21.90 25.16
CA ARG A 47 11.29 22.44 25.35
C ARG A 47 12.25 21.39 25.89
N GLU A 48 11.77 20.54 26.78
CA GLU A 48 12.55 19.46 27.40
C GLU A 48 12.53 18.18 26.56
N ASN A 49 11.44 17.95 25.82
CA ASN A 49 11.25 16.79 24.94
C ASN A 49 10.92 17.28 23.53
N PRO A 50 11.90 17.81 22.79
CA PRO A 50 11.70 18.25 21.41
C PRO A 50 11.30 17.09 20.51
N ALA A 51 10.49 17.40 19.49
CA ALA A 51 10.15 16.45 18.44
C ALA A 51 11.39 16.02 17.67
N ASP A 52 11.53 14.72 17.42
CA ASP A 52 12.54 14.18 16.51
C ASP A 52 12.14 14.51 15.07
N VAL A 53 12.75 15.57 14.52
CA VAL A 53 12.53 16.03 13.14
C VAL A 53 13.77 15.70 12.33
N ALA A 54 13.62 14.80 11.36
CA ALA A 54 14.76 14.34 10.58
C ALA A 54 15.43 15.51 9.83
N GLY A 55 16.75 15.63 10.01
CA GLY A 55 17.58 16.68 9.38
C GLY A 55 17.65 18.02 10.13
N TYR A 56 17.02 18.13 11.31
CA TYR A 56 17.02 19.35 12.12
C TYR A 56 17.45 19.05 13.56
N ASP A 57 18.21 19.98 14.15
CA ASP A 57 18.65 19.94 15.54
C ASP A 57 17.97 21.07 16.33
N VAL A 58 17.65 20.83 17.60
CA VAL A 58 16.98 21.83 18.45
C VAL A 58 18.03 22.56 19.28
N ARG A 59 18.32 23.80 18.89
CA ARG A 59 19.26 24.68 19.61
C ARG A 59 18.52 25.90 20.14
N GLY A 60 18.57 26.08 21.46
CA GLY A 60 17.94 27.24 22.13
C GLY A 60 16.42 27.33 21.96
N GLY A 61 15.73 26.20 21.75
CA GLY A 61 14.28 26.15 21.51
C GLY A 61 13.86 26.48 20.07
N SER A 62 14.81 26.63 19.14
CA SER A 62 14.54 26.79 17.71
C SER A 62 15.05 25.57 16.92
N LEU A 63 14.27 25.13 15.94
CA LEU A 63 14.70 24.12 14.96
C LEU A 63 15.67 24.77 13.97
N ILE A 64 16.91 24.29 13.96
CA ILE A 64 17.96 24.74 13.05
C ILE A 64 18.38 23.54 12.20
N ALA A 65 18.39 23.70 10.88
CA ALA A 65 18.91 22.68 9.98
C ALA A 65 20.44 22.54 10.11
N ALA A 66 21.01 21.45 9.61
CA ALA A 66 22.45 21.21 9.63
C ALA A 66 23.28 22.31 8.92
N ASP A 67 22.66 23.05 8.00
CA ASP A 67 23.22 24.19 7.27
C ASP A 67 23.06 25.55 8.00
N GLY A 68 22.45 25.55 9.19
CA GLY A 68 22.17 26.77 9.97
C GLY A 68 20.88 27.50 9.59
N ALA A 69 20.13 27.02 8.59
CA ALA A 69 18.90 27.66 8.15
C ALA A 69 17.75 27.43 9.15
N PRO A 70 16.91 28.46 9.40
CA PRO A 70 15.73 28.30 10.23
C PRO A 70 14.69 27.39 9.56
N ALA A 71 14.08 26.48 10.32
CA ALA A 71 12.99 25.64 9.82
C ALA A 71 11.79 26.47 9.32
N GLY A 72 11.15 26.01 8.24
CA GLY A 72 9.95 26.61 7.70
C GLY A 72 8.75 26.61 8.68
N PRO A 73 7.71 27.41 8.43
CA PRO A 73 6.59 27.59 9.37
C PRO A 73 5.84 26.29 9.69
N VAL A 74 5.72 25.39 8.71
CA VAL A 74 5.08 24.08 8.89
C VAL A 74 5.87 23.20 9.86
N LEU A 75 7.19 23.11 9.68
CA LEU A 75 8.06 22.30 10.53
C LEU A 75 8.12 22.84 11.97
N ARG A 76 8.13 24.17 12.14
CA ARG A 76 8.03 24.80 13.47
C ARG A 76 6.72 24.48 14.19
N ALA A 77 5.59 24.51 13.46
CA ALA A 77 4.30 24.16 14.03
C ALA A 77 4.27 22.67 14.42
N VAL A 78 4.80 21.79 13.57
CA VAL A 78 4.86 20.36 13.85
C VAL A 78 5.78 20.04 15.02
N SER A 79 6.94 20.68 15.14
CA SER A 79 7.84 20.44 16.28
C SER A 79 7.27 20.87 17.61
N LEU A 80 6.41 21.90 17.60
CA LEU A 80 5.73 22.34 18.80
C LEU A 80 4.56 21.41 19.16
N LEU A 81 3.80 20.92 18.17
CA LEU A 81 2.60 20.11 18.38
C LEU A 81 2.89 18.62 18.62
N LEU A 82 3.88 18.04 17.94
CA LEU A 82 4.12 16.60 17.93
C LEU A 82 4.38 16.01 19.32
N PRO A 83 5.18 16.63 20.22
CA PRO A 83 5.41 16.09 21.57
C PRO A 83 4.11 15.97 22.37
N TYR A 84 3.21 16.95 22.25
CA TYR A 84 1.89 16.90 22.88
C TYR A 84 1.00 15.82 22.27
N LEU A 85 1.05 15.65 20.95
CA LEU A 85 0.30 14.61 20.26
C LEU A 85 0.80 13.21 20.63
N ASP A 86 2.11 13.01 20.79
CA ASP A 86 2.68 11.74 21.25
C ASP A 86 2.19 11.38 22.66
N GLN A 87 2.24 12.34 23.60
CA GLN A 87 1.70 12.14 24.96
C GLN A 87 0.19 11.92 24.94
N TRP A 88 -0.55 12.65 24.11
CA TRP A 88 -2.00 12.47 23.95
C TRP A 88 -2.35 11.11 23.36
N MET A 89 -1.55 10.56 22.44
CA MET A 89 -1.77 9.21 21.91
C MET A 89 -1.60 8.15 23.00
N PHE A 90 -0.67 8.33 23.94
CA PHE A 90 -0.51 7.43 25.07
C PHE A 90 -1.68 7.55 26.06
N VAL A 91 -1.93 8.75 26.59
CA VAL A 91 -2.95 8.99 27.63
C VAL A 91 -4.37 8.85 27.06
N GLY A 92 -4.66 9.55 25.95
CA GLY A 92 -5.95 9.52 25.27
C GLY A 92 -6.25 8.14 24.69
N GLY A 93 -5.24 7.42 24.19
CA GLY A 93 -5.37 6.03 23.76
C GLY A 93 -5.78 5.11 24.91
N ALA A 94 -5.12 5.21 26.07
CA ALA A 94 -5.50 4.45 27.27
C ALA A 94 -6.94 4.76 27.74
N VAL A 95 -7.34 6.03 27.73
CA VAL A 95 -8.71 6.45 28.05
C VAL A 95 -9.72 5.87 27.05
N TYR A 96 -9.39 5.89 25.75
CA TYR A 96 -10.26 5.34 24.72
C TYR A 96 -10.44 3.82 24.87
N VAL A 97 -9.35 3.08 25.10
CA VAL A 97 -9.40 1.62 25.38
C VAL A 97 -10.22 1.34 26.64
N PHE A 98 -10.05 2.13 27.70
CA PHE A 98 -10.86 2.01 28.91
C PHE A 98 -12.36 2.22 28.64
N ILE A 99 -12.72 3.25 27.86
CA ILE A 99 -14.11 3.52 27.46
C ILE A 99 -14.66 2.37 26.59
N LEU A 100 -13.86 1.86 25.64
CA LEU A 100 -14.21 0.74 24.78
C LEU A 100 -14.54 -0.52 25.58
N LEU A 101 -13.66 -0.92 26.50
CA LEU A 101 -13.86 -2.10 27.35
C LEU A 101 -15.10 -1.95 28.24
N ARG A 102 -15.36 -0.74 28.74
CA ARG A 102 -16.51 -0.47 29.62
C ARG A 102 -17.84 -0.50 28.87
N GLN A 103 -17.91 0.16 27.71
CA GLN A 103 -19.12 0.32 26.89
C GLN A 103 -19.23 -0.75 25.80
N TRP A 104 -18.45 -1.83 25.89
CA TRP A 104 -18.48 -2.93 24.94
C TRP A 104 -19.91 -3.47 24.78
N GLY A 105 -20.37 -3.56 23.53
CA GLY A 105 -21.73 -3.96 23.17
C GLY A 105 -22.72 -2.80 22.99
N ASN A 106 -22.43 -1.57 23.46
CA ASN A 106 -23.30 -0.40 23.27
C ASN A 106 -22.68 0.62 22.28
N ALA A 107 -22.87 0.36 20.98
CA ALA A 107 -22.31 1.17 19.91
C ALA A 107 -22.67 2.66 19.97
N ARG A 108 -23.88 3.02 20.45
CA ARG A 108 -24.30 4.43 20.54
C ARG A 108 -23.43 5.24 21.50
N LYS A 109 -22.99 4.63 22.61
CA LYS A 109 -22.14 5.28 23.61
C LYS A 109 -20.68 5.41 23.16
N LEU A 110 -20.29 4.71 22.10
CA LEU A 110 -18.94 4.75 21.53
C LEU A 110 -18.77 5.81 20.44
N VAL A 111 -19.86 6.33 19.86
CA VAL A 111 -19.81 7.31 18.76
C VAL A 111 -19.01 8.56 19.13
N PHE A 112 -19.34 9.20 20.26
CA PHE A 112 -18.66 10.43 20.69
C PHE A 112 -17.17 10.18 21.01
N PRO A 113 -16.79 9.19 21.83
CA PRO A 113 -15.38 8.85 22.06
C PRO A 113 -14.60 8.55 20.77
N SER A 114 -15.21 7.83 19.81
CA SER A 114 -14.55 7.54 18.53
C SER A 114 -14.36 8.79 17.67
N TRP A 115 -15.28 9.75 17.70
CA TRP A 115 -15.13 11.04 17.02
C TRP A 115 -14.12 11.98 17.68
N VAL A 116 -13.74 11.74 18.93
CA VAL A 116 -12.60 12.42 19.57
C VAL A 116 -11.29 11.72 19.21
N ALA A 117 -11.26 10.39 19.31
CA ALA A 117 -10.06 9.60 19.04
C ALA A 117 -9.61 9.69 17.56
N ALA A 118 -10.54 9.65 16.61
CA ALA A 118 -10.21 9.57 15.19
C ALA A 118 -9.48 10.83 14.66
N PRO A 119 -9.95 12.07 14.89
CA PRO A 119 -9.19 13.27 14.54
C PRO A 119 -7.85 13.38 15.29
N SER A 120 -7.77 12.90 16.54
CA SER A 120 -6.50 12.90 17.28
C SER A 120 -5.45 11.99 16.65
N VAL A 121 -5.84 10.77 16.28
CA VAL A 121 -4.96 9.83 15.56
C VAL A 121 -4.59 10.39 14.19
N ALA A 122 -5.55 11.02 13.49
CA ALA A 122 -5.32 11.64 12.19
C ALA A 122 -4.28 12.78 12.28
N ALA A 123 -4.45 13.69 13.25
CA ALA A 123 -3.53 14.81 13.49
C ALA A 123 -2.12 14.30 13.86
N TRP A 124 -2.04 13.31 14.75
CA TRP A 124 -0.78 12.67 15.12
C TRP A 124 -0.09 12.04 13.91
N ALA A 125 -0.80 11.23 13.12
CA ALA A 125 -0.25 10.56 11.96
C ALA A 125 0.27 11.55 10.90
N VAL A 126 -0.46 12.64 10.65
CA VAL A 126 -0.04 13.70 9.73
C VAL A 126 1.19 14.45 10.25
N CYS A 127 1.19 14.87 11.52
CA CYS A 127 2.33 15.57 12.12
C CYS A 127 3.59 14.68 12.13
N LYS A 128 3.43 13.40 12.46
CA LYS A 128 4.53 12.44 12.46
C LYS A 128 5.07 12.18 11.05
N ASP A 129 4.20 12.09 10.04
CA ASP A 129 4.65 11.94 8.65
C ASP A 129 5.44 13.16 8.18
N ILE A 130 4.98 14.38 8.52
CA ILE A 130 5.67 15.63 8.20
C ILE A 130 7.03 15.68 8.92
N ALA A 131 7.10 15.39 10.21
CA ALA A 131 8.35 15.42 10.97
C ALA A 131 9.42 14.46 10.41
N LEU A 132 8.99 13.25 10.01
CA LEU A 132 9.89 12.22 9.51
C LEU A 132 10.29 12.42 8.04
N HIS A 133 9.36 12.87 7.19
CA HIS A 133 9.58 12.88 5.75
C HIS A 133 9.75 14.27 5.17
N PHE A 134 9.03 15.29 5.66
CA PHE A 134 9.08 16.64 5.08
C PHE A 134 10.37 17.39 5.41
N GLY A 135 10.90 17.21 6.63
CA GLY A 135 12.19 17.77 7.06
C GLY A 135 13.35 17.43 6.13
N PRO A 136 13.61 16.14 5.85
CA PRO A 136 14.68 15.71 4.94
C PRO A 136 14.28 15.75 3.45
N MET A 137 13.05 16.17 3.09
CA MET A 137 12.55 16.13 1.70
C MET A 137 13.16 17.22 0.83
N GLN A 138 14.45 17.11 0.53
CA GLN A 138 15.08 17.89 -0.53
C GLN A 138 14.85 17.23 -1.89
N MET A 139 14.92 15.89 -1.93
CA MET A 139 14.69 15.06 -3.11
C MET A 139 13.86 13.83 -2.71
N THR A 140 13.18 13.23 -3.68
CA THR A 140 12.62 11.87 -3.52
C THR A 140 13.76 10.86 -3.37
N GLU A 141 13.44 9.60 -3.03
CA GLU A 141 14.42 8.50 -3.01
C GLU A 141 15.15 8.30 -4.35
N MET A 142 14.62 8.90 -5.41
CA MET A 142 15.06 8.84 -6.80
C MET A 142 15.81 10.11 -7.24
N GLY A 143 16.02 11.07 -6.34
CA GLY A 143 16.82 12.27 -6.64
C GLY A 143 16.06 13.36 -7.36
N GLU A 144 14.73 13.24 -7.41
CA GLU A 144 13.87 14.18 -8.12
C GLU A 144 13.21 15.15 -7.15
N PRO A 145 12.85 16.37 -7.62
CA PRO A 145 12.13 17.31 -6.79
C PRO A 145 10.77 16.73 -6.36
N PRO A 146 10.47 16.69 -5.06
CA PRO A 146 9.26 16.07 -4.55
C PRO A 146 7.99 16.76 -5.07
N ALA A 147 7.05 15.95 -5.57
CA ALA A 147 5.75 16.43 -6.03
C ALA A 147 4.85 16.86 -4.86
N MET A 148 5.00 18.11 -4.41
CA MET A 148 4.30 18.65 -3.22
C MET A 148 2.79 18.43 -3.24
N ALA A 149 2.11 18.65 -4.37
CA ALA A 149 0.66 18.43 -4.47
C ALA A 149 0.27 16.96 -4.18
N ALA A 150 1.05 15.99 -4.67
CA ALA A 150 0.82 14.58 -4.42
C ALA A 150 1.16 14.18 -2.97
N TYR A 151 2.14 14.84 -2.36
CA TYR A 151 2.45 14.68 -0.94
C TYR A 151 1.32 15.20 -0.03
N TRP A 152 0.78 16.40 -0.30
CA TRP A 152 -0.37 16.91 0.46
C TRP A 152 -1.62 16.02 0.30
N LEU A 153 -1.84 15.49 -0.90
CA LEU A 153 -2.93 14.53 -1.13
C LEU A 153 -2.74 13.23 -0.31
N LYS A 154 -1.49 12.73 -0.20
CA LYS A 154 -1.16 11.60 0.70
C LYS A 154 -1.65 11.89 2.12
N LEU A 155 -1.29 13.05 2.68
CA LEU A 155 -1.66 13.44 4.04
C LEU A 155 -3.19 13.56 4.19
N GLY A 156 -3.87 14.11 3.19
CA GLY A 156 -5.33 14.14 3.15
C GLY A 156 -5.96 12.74 3.17
N MET A 157 -5.41 11.79 2.43
CA MET A 157 -5.87 10.40 2.46
C MET A 157 -5.65 9.73 3.82
N VAL A 158 -4.50 9.95 4.48
CA VAL A 158 -4.23 9.46 5.84
C VAL A 158 -5.30 9.99 6.80
N PHE A 159 -5.60 11.28 6.71
CA PHE A 159 -6.61 11.92 7.54
C PHE A 159 -7.99 11.31 7.35
N VAL A 160 -8.42 11.12 6.09
CA VAL A 160 -9.71 10.49 5.77
C VAL A 160 -9.78 9.05 6.28
N VAL A 161 -8.73 8.26 6.10
CA VAL A 161 -8.69 6.86 6.59
C VAL A 161 -8.77 6.79 8.11
N ALA A 162 -8.10 7.69 8.82
CA ALA A 162 -8.18 7.76 10.28
C ALA A 162 -9.60 8.08 10.77
N LEU A 163 -10.41 8.81 9.98
CA LEU A 163 -11.81 9.10 10.28
C LEU A 163 -12.78 7.96 9.91
N CYS A 164 -12.39 7.05 9.00
CA CYS A 164 -13.27 5.98 8.53
C CYS A 164 -13.89 5.13 9.65
N PRO A 165 -13.16 4.68 10.71
CA PRO A 165 -13.77 3.90 11.79
C PRO A 165 -14.89 4.65 12.53
N ALA A 166 -14.68 5.93 12.84
CA ALA A 166 -15.68 6.76 13.52
C ALA A 166 -16.91 7.01 12.63
N ALA A 167 -16.67 7.28 11.35
CA ALA A 167 -17.73 7.46 10.36
C ALA A 167 -18.57 6.18 10.18
N LEU A 168 -17.93 5.00 10.10
CA LEU A 168 -18.60 3.70 9.98
C LEU A 168 -19.39 3.35 11.24
N LEU A 169 -18.85 3.63 12.43
CA LEU A 169 -19.58 3.43 13.68
C LEU A 169 -20.81 4.34 13.76
N HIS A 170 -20.66 5.62 13.41
CA HIS A 170 -21.77 6.56 13.38
C HIS A 170 -22.84 6.13 12.37
N PHE A 171 -22.43 5.73 11.17
CA PHE A 171 -23.30 5.14 10.14
C PHE A 171 -24.08 3.95 10.70
N TYR A 172 -23.39 2.97 11.29
CA TYR A 172 -24.02 1.79 11.89
C TYR A 172 -25.07 2.14 12.95
N THR A 173 -24.84 3.17 13.77
CA THR A 173 -25.80 3.57 14.83
C THR A 173 -27.03 4.31 14.32
N ARG A 174 -26.95 4.96 13.14
CA ARG A 174 -28.08 5.62 12.49
C ARG A 174 -28.97 4.66 11.70
N GLN A 175 -28.48 3.47 11.38
CA GLN A 175 -29.25 2.52 10.59
C GLN A 175 -30.41 1.84 11.34
N GLY A 176 -31.44 1.48 10.57
CA GLY A 176 -32.58 0.70 11.03
C GLY A 176 -32.18 -0.70 11.55
N ALA A 177 -33.13 -1.40 12.19
CA ALA A 177 -32.87 -2.73 12.76
C ALA A 177 -32.43 -3.75 11.70
N LEU A 178 -33.09 -3.79 10.55
CA LEU A 178 -32.77 -4.71 9.44
C LEU A 178 -31.38 -4.46 8.86
N GLU A 179 -31.03 -3.19 8.62
CA GLU A 179 -29.72 -2.84 8.06
C GLU A 179 -28.58 -3.13 9.04
N ARG A 180 -28.78 -2.90 10.34
CA ARG A 180 -27.82 -3.30 11.39
C ARG A 180 -27.68 -4.82 11.47
N TYR A 181 -28.78 -5.55 11.27
CA TYR A 181 -28.73 -7.00 11.20
C TYR A 181 -27.90 -7.47 10.01
N THR A 182 -28.12 -6.91 8.81
CA THR A 182 -27.30 -7.21 7.62
C THR A 182 -25.82 -6.89 7.84
N LEU A 183 -25.49 -5.74 8.46
CA LEU A 183 -24.09 -5.39 8.79
C LEU A 183 -23.43 -6.40 9.72
N ARG A 184 -24.07 -6.78 10.83
CA ARG A 184 -23.51 -7.78 11.78
C ARG A 184 -23.27 -9.12 11.11
N THR A 185 -24.23 -9.51 10.28
CA THR A 185 -24.25 -10.72 9.47
C THR A 185 -23.15 -10.73 8.39
N PHE A 186 -22.69 -9.55 7.95
CA PHE A 186 -21.65 -9.34 6.96
C PHE A 186 -20.24 -9.20 7.54
N PHE A 187 -20.08 -8.47 8.65
CA PHE A 187 -18.75 -8.20 9.22
C PHE A 187 -18.04 -9.45 9.74
N ALA A 188 -18.75 -10.40 10.36
CA ALA A 188 -18.12 -11.62 10.85
C ALA A 188 -17.48 -12.47 9.71
N PRO A 189 -18.21 -12.78 8.61
CA PRO A 189 -17.62 -13.41 7.44
C PRO A 189 -16.50 -12.60 6.80
N LEU A 190 -16.62 -11.26 6.73
CA LEU A 190 -15.58 -10.39 6.17
C LEU A 190 -14.26 -10.52 6.93
N VAL A 191 -14.30 -10.39 8.25
CA VAL A 191 -13.10 -10.50 9.10
C VAL A 191 -12.51 -11.90 9.00
N PHE A 192 -13.34 -12.94 9.02
CA PHE A 192 -12.88 -14.32 8.85
C PHE A 192 -12.19 -14.53 7.49
N CYS A 193 -12.82 -14.12 6.38
CA CYS A 193 -12.24 -14.27 5.05
C CYS A 193 -10.95 -13.47 4.90
N PHE A 194 -10.92 -12.25 5.43
CA PHE A 194 -9.74 -11.41 5.40
C PHE A 194 -8.56 -12.06 6.14
N ILE A 195 -8.77 -12.52 7.38
CA ILE A 195 -7.74 -13.21 8.16
C ILE A 195 -7.31 -14.50 7.44
N ALA A 196 -8.25 -15.31 6.94
CA ALA A 196 -7.94 -16.56 6.26
C ALA A 196 -7.09 -16.34 5.00
N PHE A 197 -7.44 -15.38 4.15
CA PHE A 197 -6.66 -15.08 2.95
C PHE A 197 -5.33 -14.40 3.27
N CYS A 198 -5.25 -13.54 4.28
CA CYS A 198 -3.97 -12.98 4.75
C CYS A 198 -3.04 -14.08 5.24
N SER A 199 -3.54 -15.01 6.07
CA SER A 199 -2.77 -16.15 6.54
C SER A 199 -2.33 -17.06 5.39
N LEU A 200 -3.23 -17.37 4.45
CA LEU A 200 -2.89 -18.16 3.26
C LEU A 200 -1.79 -17.48 2.44
N TRP A 201 -1.91 -16.18 2.22
CA TRP A 201 -0.92 -15.40 1.48
C TRP A 201 0.44 -15.41 2.19
N MET A 202 0.46 -15.19 3.50
CA MET A 202 1.69 -15.22 4.31
C MET A 202 2.33 -16.62 4.33
N ILE A 203 1.53 -17.68 4.41
CA ILE A 203 2.05 -19.06 4.38
C ILE A 203 2.67 -19.37 3.02
N MET A 204 2.00 -19.01 1.91
CA MET A 204 2.55 -19.20 0.57
C MET A 204 3.87 -18.45 0.41
N ASP A 205 3.92 -17.19 0.85
CA ASP A 205 5.14 -16.41 0.79
C ASP A 205 6.28 -16.97 1.64
N LEU A 206 5.94 -17.46 2.84
CA LEU A 206 6.90 -18.08 3.75
C LEU A 206 7.45 -19.38 3.17
N LEU A 207 6.60 -20.18 2.53
CA LEU A 207 7.02 -21.43 1.88
C LEU A 207 7.91 -21.17 0.67
N ASP A 208 7.57 -20.17 -0.15
CA ASP A 208 8.34 -19.80 -1.34
C ASP A 208 9.74 -19.29 -0.98
N ASN A 209 9.88 -18.57 0.15
CA ASN A 209 11.15 -17.96 0.58
C ASN A 209 11.76 -18.64 1.83
N MET A 210 11.32 -19.87 2.16
CA MET A 210 11.69 -20.52 3.42
C MET A 210 13.20 -20.78 3.50
N LYS A 211 13.82 -21.10 2.37
CA LYS A 211 15.25 -21.44 2.30
C LYS A 211 16.11 -20.22 2.60
N GLU A 212 15.75 -19.09 2.02
CA GLU A 212 16.42 -17.79 2.19
C GLU A 212 16.39 -17.35 3.67
N PHE A 213 15.28 -17.57 4.37
CA PHE A 213 15.19 -17.27 5.81
C PHE A 213 16.02 -18.23 6.69
N GLN A 214 16.08 -19.51 6.32
CA GLN A 214 16.86 -20.52 7.04
C GLN A 214 18.37 -20.31 6.86
N ASP A 215 18.81 -20.02 5.64
CA ASP A 215 20.22 -19.84 5.28
C ASP A 215 20.84 -18.62 5.99
N VAL A 216 20.06 -17.55 6.20
CA VAL A 216 20.50 -16.34 6.92
C VAL A 216 20.46 -16.49 8.44
N GLY A 217 19.91 -17.59 8.97
CA GLY A 217 19.75 -17.79 10.42
C GLY A 217 18.80 -16.77 11.06
N SER A 218 17.76 -16.35 10.33
CA SER A 218 16.87 -15.27 10.78
C SER A 218 16.07 -15.67 12.03
N SER A 219 16.12 -14.83 13.07
CA SER A 219 15.26 -14.99 14.25
C SER A 219 13.79 -14.90 13.87
N ALA A 220 12.93 -15.67 14.55
CA ALA A 220 11.47 -15.63 14.36
C ALA A 220 10.88 -14.23 14.58
N SER A 221 11.50 -13.41 15.43
CA SER A 221 11.09 -12.00 15.64
C SER A 221 11.33 -11.14 14.41
N THR A 222 12.44 -11.34 13.70
CA THR A 222 12.77 -10.64 12.45
C THR A 222 11.78 -11.01 11.35
N VAL A 223 11.43 -12.30 11.25
CA VAL A 223 10.41 -12.78 10.31
C VAL A 223 9.05 -12.16 10.63
N ALA A 224 8.66 -12.11 11.91
CA ALA A 224 7.41 -11.46 12.32
C ALA A 224 7.38 -9.97 11.98
N LEU A 225 8.48 -9.25 12.22
CA LEU A 225 8.61 -7.82 11.88
C LEU A 225 8.58 -7.60 10.36
N PHE A 226 9.20 -8.49 9.59
CA PHE A 226 9.14 -8.47 8.12
C PHE A 226 7.69 -8.58 7.63
N TYR A 227 6.93 -9.58 8.10
CA TYR A 227 5.54 -9.74 7.70
C TYR A 227 4.64 -8.59 8.19
N LEU A 228 4.93 -8.01 9.36
CA LEU A 228 4.23 -6.84 9.86
C LEU A 228 4.43 -5.63 8.94
N SER A 229 5.64 -5.47 8.38
CA SER A 229 5.96 -4.36 7.47
C SER A 229 5.24 -4.43 6.13
N ILE A 230 4.85 -5.64 5.68
CA ILE A 230 4.21 -5.85 4.37
C ILE A 230 2.68 -5.94 4.43
N ILE A 231 2.06 -5.82 5.61
CA ILE A 231 0.60 -5.83 5.78
C ILE A 231 -0.13 -4.87 4.83
N PRO A 232 0.31 -3.62 4.57
CA PRO A 232 -0.39 -2.73 3.65
C PRO A 232 -0.52 -3.32 2.23
N PHE A 233 0.50 -4.04 1.77
CA PHE A 233 0.49 -4.73 0.49
C PHE A 233 -0.43 -5.95 0.49
N ILE A 234 -0.38 -6.77 1.54
CA ILE A 234 -1.29 -7.92 1.72
C ILE A 234 -2.74 -7.44 1.69
N TYR A 235 -3.04 -6.38 2.44
CA TYR A 235 -4.37 -5.80 2.54
C TYR A 235 -4.95 -5.43 1.17
N VAL A 236 -4.21 -4.66 0.37
CA VAL A 236 -4.65 -4.22 -0.96
C VAL A 236 -4.86 -5.41 -1.91
N SER A 237 -4.02 -6.44 -1.81
CA SER A 237 -4.08 -7.62 -2.66
C SER A 237 -5.20 -8.60 -2.28
N VAL A 238 -5.46 -8.76 -0.98
CA VAL A 238 -6.38 -9.77 -0.42
C VAL A 238 -7.81 -9.23 -0.26
N MET A 239 -7.98 -7.94 0.01
CA MET A 239 -9.29 -7.34 0.30
C MET A 239 -10.36 -7.63 -0.77
N PRO A 240 -10.08 -7.54 -2.09
CA PRO A 240 -11.10 -7.80 -3.11
C PRO A 240 -11.64 -9.24 -3.06
N ALA A 241 -10.78 -10.23 -2.79
CA ALA A 241 -11.15 -11.64 -2.65
C ALA A 241 -11.96 -11.88 -1.37
N ALA A 242 -11.49 -11.33 -0.25
CA ALA A 242 -12.16 -11.43 1.05
C ALA A 242 -13.57 -10.83 0.99
N LEU A 243 -13.71 -9.66 0.36
CA LEU A 243 -14.98 -8.96 0.21
C LEU A 243 -15.95 -9.73 -0.68
N LEU A 244 -15.50 -10.24 -1.83
CA LEU A 244 -16.30 -11.07 -2.73
C LEU A 244 -16.92 -12.26 -1.97
N LEU A 245 -16.09 -13.03 -1.27
CA LEU A 245 -16.52 -14.23 -0.55
C LEU A 245 -17.42 -13.89 0.64
N ALA A 246 -17.13 -12.81 1.37
CA ALA A 246 -17.94 -12.35 2.48
C ALA A 246 -19.35 -11.96 2.04
N VAL A 247 -19.48 -11.19 0.95
CA VAL A 247 -20.77 -10.80 0.38
C VAL A 247 -21.56 -12.04 -0.05
N LEU A 248 -20.93 -12.96 -0.76
CA LEU A 248 -21.57 -14.20 -1.21
C LEU A 248 -22.04 -15.05 -0.04
N TYR A 249 -21.18 -15.28 0.94
CA TYR A 249 -21.51 -16.08 2.12
C TYR A 249 -22.70 -15.47 2.86
N THR A 250 -22.65 -14.16 3.13
CA THR A 250 -23.70 -13.46 3.85
C THR A 250 -25.03 -13.54 3.14
N LEU A 251 -25.08 -13.22 1.84
CA LEU A 251 -26.32 -13.23 1.08
C LEU A 251 -26.83 -14.64 0.86
N THR A 252 -25.95 -15.61 0.62
CA THR A 252 -26.34 -17.02 0.48
C THR A 252 -26.96 -17.53 1.78
N ARG A 253 -26.38 -17.17 2.94
CA ARG A 253 -26.91 -17.56 4.25
C ARG A 253 -28.29 -16.97 4.49
N MET A 254 -28.45 -15.66 4.28
CA MET A 254 -29.73 -14.97 4.43
C MET A 254 -30.79 -15.50 3.43
N SER A 255 -30.36 -15.85 2.22
CA SER A 255 -31.24 -16.41 1.18
C SER A 255 -31.72 -17.81 1.57
N ARG A 256 -30.82 -18.68 2.07
CA ARG A 256 -31.17 -20.03 2.53
C ARG A 256 -32.06 -20.04 3.76
N ALA A 257 -31.94 -19.03 4.62
CA ALA A 257 -32.81 -18.83 5.77
C ALA A 257 -34.14 -18.15 5.42
N ASN A 258 -34.41 -17.88 4.13
CA ASN A 258 -35.56 -17.11 3.65
C ASN A 258 -35.68 -15.69 4.24
N GLU A 259 -34.62 -15.15 4.83
CA GLU A 259 -34.60 -13.81 5.44
C GLU A 259 -34.71 -12.72 4.37
N ILE A 260 -34.07 -12.92 3.21
CA ILE A 260 -34.16 -11.97 2.08
C ILE A 260 -35.60 -11.88 1.57
N VAL A 261 -36.26 -13.04 1.39
CA VAL A 261 -37.66 -13.09 0.93
C VAL A 261 -38.59 -12.42 1.96
N ALA A 262 -38.37 -12.66 3.25
CA ALA A 262 -39.12 -11.99 4.32
C ALA A 262 -38.93 -10.47 4.30
N MET A 263 -37.69 -9.99 4.14
CA MET A 263 -37.41 -8.55 4.02
C MET A 263 -38.09 -7.93 2.79
N LEU A 264 -38.03 -8.59 1.63
CA LEU A 264 -38.74 -8.15 0.42
C LEU A 264 -40.26 -8.10 0.63
N GLY A 265 -40.83 -9.06 1.37
CA GLY A 265 -42.25 -9.10 1.72
C GLY A 265 -42.73 -7.90 2.56
N THR A 266 -41.82 -7.21 3.27
CA THR A 266 -42.13 -5.96 3.99
C THR A 266 -42.10 -4.71 3.10
N GLY A 267 -41.96 -4.86 1.79
CA GLY A 267 -41.89 -3.77 0.82
C GLY A 267 -40.49 -3.15 0.66
N ARG A 268 -39.43 -3.77 1.23
CA ARG A 268 -38.06 -3.31 1.03
C ARG A 268 -37.52 -3.75 -0.33
N SER A 269 -36.77 -2.89 -1.00
CA SER A 269 -36.11 -3.25 -2.25
C SER A 269 -34.78 -3.99 -2.01
N VAL A 270 -34.34 -4.78 -3.00
CA VAL A 270 -33.03 -5.47 -2.97
C VAL A 270 -31.89 -4.49 -2.70
N VAL A 271 -31.94 -3.29 -3.30
CA VAL A 271 -30.93 -2.25 -3.12
C VAL A 271 -30.89 -1.74 -1.67
N GLN A 272 -32.04 -1.60 -1.01
CA GLN A 272 -32.09 -1.18 0.40
C GLN A 272 -31.49 -2.24 1.33
N ILE A 273 -31.69 -3.53 1.02
CA ILE A 273 -31.09 -4.64 1.78
C ILE A 273 -29.56 -4.64 1.61
N LEU A 274 -29.07 -4.35 0.40
CA LEU A 274 -27.64 -4.37 0.06
C LEU A 274 -26.89 -3.08 0.41
N ARG A 275 -27.58 -1.93 0.53
CA ARG A 275 -26.98 -0.64 0.87
C ARG A 275 -25.92 -0.71 1.98
N PRO A 276 -26.16 -1.32 3.17
CA PRO A 276 -25.15 -1.43 4.21
C PRO A 276 -23.87 -2.14 3.77
N VAL A 277 -23.99 -3.19 2.96
CA VAL A 277 -22.88 -3.97 2.42
C VAL A 277 -22.09 -3.14 1.40
N LEU A 278 -22.79 -2.46 0.48
CA LEU A 278 -22.17 -1.61 -0.55
C LEU A 278 -21.46 -0.39 0.04
N VAL A 279 -22.02 0.24 1.08
CA VAL A 279 -21.35 1.35 1.79
C VAL A 279 -20.09 0.85 2.49
N SER A 280 -20.14 -0.35 3.08
CA SER A 280 -18.96 -0.98 3.70
C SER A 280 -17.89 -1.32 2.65
N ALA A 281 -18.29 -1.84 1.49
CA ALA A 281 -17.40 -2.11 0.36
C ALA A 281 -16.72 -0.84 -0.16
N LEU A 282 -17.47 0.27 -0.29
CA LEU A 282 -16.93 1.57 -0.69
C LEU A 282 -15.93 2.11 0.33
N ALA A 283 -16.24 1.99 1.63
CA ALA A 283 -15.32 2.42 2.68
C ALA A 283 -14.01 1.60 2.66
N LEU A 284 -14.10 0.28 2.48
CA LEU A 284 -12.91 -0.58 2.34
C LEU A 284 -12.12 -0.26 1.08
N ALA A 285 -12.78 0.04 -0.04
CA ALA A 285 -12.12 0.49 -1.26
C ALA A 285 -11.38 1.83 -1.06
N ALA A 286 -11.95 2.76 -0.29
CA ALA A 286 -11.28 4.03 0.05
C ALA A 286 -10.03 3.81 0.91
N VAL A 287 -10.08 2.88 1.89
CA VAL A 287 -8.92 2.49 2.68
C VAL A 287 -7.86 1.79 1.80
N SER A 288 -8.29 0.91 0.88
CA SER A 288 -7.39 0.30 -0.12
C SER A 288 -6.76 1.33 -1.04
N MET A 289 -7.47 2.41 -1.39
CA MET A 289 -6.92 3.49 -2.19
C MET A 289 -5.83 4.25 -1.46
N ALA A 290 -6.05 4.64 -0.20
CA ALA A 290 -5.02 5.28 0.61
C ALA A 290 -3.79 4.37 0.82
N ALA A 291 -4.02 3.07 1.08
CA ALA A 291 -2.94 2.10 1.19
C ALA A 291 -2.16 1.94 -0.12
N ASN A 292 -2.85 1.81 -1.26
CA ASN A 292 -2.23 1.65 -2.56
C ASN A 292 -1.55 2.93 -3.07
N TYR A 293 -1.93 4.10 -2.55
CA TYR A 293 -1.35 5.38 -2.94
C TYR A 293 0.14 5.49 -2.58
N HIS A 294 0.58 4.94 -1.44
CA HIS A 294 1.98 5.06 -1.00
C HIS A 294 2.48 3.87 -0.18
N TRP A 295 1.72 3.38 0.80
CA TRP A 295 2.23 2.35 1.73
C TRP A 295 2.38 0.96 1.12
N ALA A 296 1.39 0.50 0.35
CA ALA A 296 1.43 -0.82 -0.28
C ALA A 296 2.58 -0.98 -1.30
N PRO A 297 2.82 -0.04 -2.24
CA PRO A 297 3.98 -0.15 -3.13
C PRO A 297 5.32 -0.13 -2.40
N ARG A 298 5.44 0.73 -1.38
CA ARG A 298 6.65 0.83 -0.57
C ARG A 298 6.91 -0.45 0.22
N ALA A 299 5.86 -1.03 0.82
CA ALA A 299 5.91 -2.33 1.48
C ALA A 299 6.39 -3.43 0.52
N GLU A 300 5.85 -3.48 -0.69
CA GLU A 300 6.25 -4.45 -1.71
C GLU A 300 7.69 -4.22 -2.22
N GLY A 301 8.10 -2.96 -2.36
CA GLY A 301 9.47 -2.58 -2.69
C GLY A 301 10.46 -3.04 -1.62
N SER A 302 10.18 -2.72 -0.35
CA SER A 302 10.97 -3.15 0.80
C SER A 302 11.04 -4.67 0.90
N ARG A 303 9.93 -5.38 0.64
CA ARG A 303 9.90 -6.84 0.59
C ARG A 303 10.90 -7.40 -0.41
N LYS A 304 10.85 -6.91 -1.65
CA LYS A 304 11.75 -7.34 -2.73
C LYS A 304 13.20 -6.98 -2.44
N ALA A 305 13.44 -5.80 -1.86
CA ALA A 305 14.79 -5.37 -1.50
C ALA A 305 15.41 -6.27 -0.42
N ILE A 306 14.63 -6.61 0.63
CA ILE A 306 15.10 -7.48 1.71
C ILE A 306 15.37 -8.90 1.21
N LEU A 307 14.47 -9.48 0.41
CA LEU A 307 14.66 -10.82 -0.15
C LEU A 307 15.88 -10.89 -1.08
N ARG A 308 16.11 -9.85 -1.90
CA ARG A 308 17.33 -9.76 -2.74
C ARG A 308 18.59 -9.66 -1.90
N ALA A 309 18.59 -8.85 -0.84
CA ALA A 309 19.74 -8.72 0.05
C ALA A 309 20.09 -10.04 0.77
N MET A 310 19.11 -10.92 0.98
CA MET A 310 19.31 -12.26 1.54
C MET A 310 19.95 -13.20 0.50
N ASP A 311 19.52 -13.17 -0.77
CA ASP A 311 20.11 -13.93 -1.88
C ASP A 311 21.54 -13.45 -2.22
N GLU A 312 21.79 -12.13 -2.19
CA GLU A 312 23.09 -11.54 -2.52
C GLU A 312 24.19 -11.86 -1.50
N ARG A 313 23.86 -11.97 -0.19
CA ARG A 313 24.81 -12.45 0.84
C ARG A 313 25.32 -13.87 0.57
N GLN A 314 24.63 -14.63 -0.26
CA GLN A 314 25.03 -15.99 -0.66
C GLN A 314 25.89 -16.00 -1.93
N LYS A 315 25.96 -14.90 -2.69
CA LYS A 315 26.69 -14.77 -3.96
C LYS A 315 27.88 -13.81 -3.85
N ASP A 316 28.81 -14.10 -2.94
CA ASP A 316 30.17 -13.52 -2.91
C ASP A 316 31.04 -13.90 -4.14
N SER A 317 30.43 -14.28 -5.26
CA SER A 317 31.08 -14.38 -6.56
C SER A 317 30.16 -13.83 -7.65
N ILE A 318 30.32 -12.54 -7.93
CA ILE A 318 29.97 -11.85 -9.19
C ILE A 318 28.61 -12.25 -9.76
N ARG A 319 27.56 -11.65 -9.22
CA ARG A 319 26.44 -11.15 -10.03
C ARG A 319 25.67 -10.10 -9.23
N ALA A 320 26.28 -8.94 -9.10
CA ALA A 320 25.53 -7.75 -8.77
C ALA A 320 24.82 -7.32 -10.05
N ASP A 321 23.51 -7.12 -9.97
CA ASP A 321 22.65 -6.72 -11.10
C ASP A 321 23.22 -5.42 -11.66
N VAL A 322 24.03 -5.52 -12.73
CA VAL A 322 24.85 -4.40 -13.18
C VAL A 322 23.89 -3.33 -13.65
N LEU A 323 23.75 -2.27 -12.86
CA LEU A 323 22.89 -1.17 -13.24
C LEU A 323 23.54 -0.48 -14.42
N MET A 324 23.00 -0.74 -15.62
CA MET A 324 23.38 -0.04 -16.83
C MET A 324 22.53 1.22 -16.95
N HIS A 325 23.05 2.36 -16.46
CA HIS A 325 22.44 3.66 -16.70
C HIS A 325 23.03 4.26 -17.96
N ARG A 326 22.23 4.40 -19.01
CA ARG A 326 22.61 5.10 -20.24
C ARG A 326 21.91 6.44 -20.28
N ASP A 327 22.68 7.51 -20.12
CA ASP A 327 22.22 8.87 -20.34
C ASP A 327 22.31 9.19 -21.85
N PRO A 328 21.19 9.43 -22.55
CA PRO A 328 21.19 9.75 -23.98
C PRO A 328 21.78 11.13 -24.28
N GLN A 329 21.73 12.08 -23.34
CA GLN A 329 22.20 13.45 -23.54
C GLN A 329 23.71 13.55 -23.36
N THR A 330 24.25 12.88 -22.34
CA THR A 330 25.68 12.89 -22.05
C THR A 330 26.44 11.76 -22.75
N ARG A 331 25.73 10.81 -23.37
CA ARG A 331 26.26 9.61 -24.05
C ARG A 331 27.13 8.74 -23.14
N ARG A 332 26.92 8.85 -21.84
CA ARG A 332 27.62 8.06 -20.82
C ARG A 332 26.80 6.83 -20.43
N VAL A 333 27.49 5.71 -20.28
CA VAL A 333 26.95 4.46 -19.76
C VAL A 333 27.64 4.14 -18.45
N TRP A 334 26.90 4.17 -17.36
CA TRP A 334 27.35 3.75 -16.05
C TRP A 334 26.99 2.29 -15.81
N TYR A 335 27.91 1.57 -15.22
CA TYR A 335 27.75 0.21 -14.72
C TYR A 335 28.12 0.24 -13.25
N ILE A 336 27.18 -0.05 -12.37
CA ILE A 336 27.43 -0.05 -10.92
C ILE A 336 27.14 -1.43 -10.40
N GLY A 337 28.12 -1.99 -9.67
CA GLY A 337 28.01 -3.29 -9.03
C GLY A 337 27.02 -3.24 -7.87
N THR A 338 27.36 -2.57 -6.78
CA THR A 338 26.55 -2.61 -5.55
C THR A 338 26.12 -1.22 -5.09
N PHE A 339 24.83 -1.09 -4.80
CA PHE A 339 24.23 0.11 -4.19
C PHE A 339 23.96 -0.10 -2.70
N PRO A 340 24.33 0.86 -1.85
CA PRO A 340 23.93 0.89 -0.45
C PRO A 340 22.45 1.29 -0.31
N PHE A 341 21.76 0.76 0.72
CA PHE A 341 20.34 1.05 1.01
C PHE A 341 20.07 2.51 1.41
N SER A 342 21.11 3.24 1.83
CA SER A 342 21.08 4.68 2.07
C SER A 342 22.16 5.37 1.25
N LEU A 343 21.75 6.28 0.37
CA LEU A 343 22.61 7.02 -0.56
C LEU A 343 23.31 8.23 0.08
N GLY A 344 23.07 8.51 1.36
CA GLY A 344 23.60 9.70 2.03
C GLY A 344 25.13 9.75 2.08
N GLU A 345 25.76 8.78 2.75
CA GLU A 345 27.22 8.76 3.01
C GLU A 345 27.93 7.50 2.51
N SER A 346 27.18 6.58 1.90
CA SER A 346 27.71 5.25 1.57
C SER A 346 28.38 5.22 0.20
N ARG A 347 29.50 4.49 0.09
CA ARG A 347 30.23 4.33 -1.18
C ARG A 347 29.51 3.37 -2.12
N LEU A 348 29.38 3.75 -3.39
CA LEU A 348 29.06 2.82 -4.48
C LEU A 348 30.25 1.89 -4.68
N ARG A 349 30.04 0.61 -4.99
CA ARG A 349 31.12 -0.35 -5.26
C ARG A 349 31.05 -0.91 -6.68
N GLY A 350 32.22 -1.13 -7.28
CA GLY A 350 32.36 -1.66 -8.64
C GLY A 350 31.74 -0.73 -9.67
N VAL A 351 32.25 0.50 -9.76
CA VAL A 351 31.72 1.54 -10.66
C VAL A 351 32.55 1.56 -11.94
N GLN A 352 31.88 1.42 -13.08
CA GLN A 352 32.47 1.61 -14.40
C GLN A 352 31.67 2.65 -15.18
N VAL A 353 32.32 3.69 -15.69
CA VAL A 353 31.70 4.73 -16.53
C VAL A 353 32.29 4.64 -17.92
N ARG A 354 31.45 4.57 -18.96
CA ARG A 354 31.84 4.51 -20.37
C ARG A 354 31.30 5.71 -21.13
N GLU A 355 32.18 6.55 -21.63
CA GLU A 355 31.82 7.70 -22.46
C GLU A 355 31.92 7.32 -23.95
N HIS A 356 30.94 7.76 -24.74
CA HIS A 356 30.89 7.49 -26.18
C HIS A 356 30.80 8.79 -26.97
N ASP A 357 31.40 8.79 -28.15
CA ASP A 357 31.34 9.90 -29.11
C ASP A 357 30.01 9.93 -29.91
N GLU A 358 29.81 10.95 -30.76
CA GLU A 358 28.67 11.09 -31.68
C GLU A 358 28.44 9.89 -32.58
N ALA A 359 29.52 9.28 -33.04
CA ALA A 359 29.51 8.08 -33.85
C ALA A 359 29.26 6.78 -33.03
N GLY A 360 29.15 6.87 -31.70
CA GLY A 360 28.94 5.72 -30.81
C GLY A 360 30.23 4.95 -30.45
N HIS A 361 31.40 5.45 -30.84
CA HIS A 361 32.69 4.86 -30.44
C HIS A 361 33.04 5.21 -29.00
N LEU A 362 33.66 4.27 -28.30
CA LEU A 362 34.12 4.46 -26.92
C LEU A 362 35.30 5.45 -26.91
N THR A 363 35.25 6.45 -26.02
CA THR A 363 36.32 7.48 -25.88
C THR A 363 37.02 7.39 -24.54
N ARG A 364 36.29 7.13 -23.46
CA ARG A 364 36.84 7.08 -22.09
C ARG A 364 36.11 6.02 -21.28
N VAL A 365 36.86 5.20 -20.56
CA VAL A 365 36.33 4.25 -19.60
C VAL A 365 36.97 4.47 -18.25
N ILE A 366 36.18 4.78 -17.24
CA ILE A 366 36.63 4.89 -15.86
C ILE A 366 36.23 3.61 -15.15
N HIS A 367 37.19 2.89 -14.58
CA HIS A 367 36.97 1.75 -13.69
C HIS A 367 37.36 2.14 -12.28
N ALA A 368 36.49 1.96 -11.30
CA ALA A 368 36.75 2.28 -9.90
C ALA A 368 36.15 1.23 -8.97
N ASP A 369 36.91 0.85 -7.95
CA ASP A 369 36.43 -0.09 -6.93
C ASP A 369 35.35 0.54 -6.06
N SER A 370 35.45 1.85 -5.79
CA SER A 370 34.35 2.58 -5.15
C SER A 370 34.19 4.03 -5.61
N ALA A 371 32.98 4.58 -5.48
CA ALA A 371 32.70 5.98 -5.79
C ALA A 371 31.83 6.63 -4.71
N ILE A 372 32.09 7.91 -4.42
CA ILE A 372 31.27 8.77 -3.57
C ILE A 372 30.87 9.99 -4.38
N TRP A 373 29.61 10.37 -4.28
CA TRP A 373 29.15 11.67 -4.73
C TRP A 373 29.00 12.60 -3.54
N ARG A 374 29.40 13.85 -3.69
CA ARG A 374 29.20 14.87 -2.66
C ARG A 374 28.18 15.93 -3.12
N PRO A 375 27.43 16.55 -2.18
CA PRO A 375 26.41 17.56 -2.47
C PRO A 375 26.89 18.78 -3.28
N ASP A 376 28.19 19.05 -3.33
CA ASP A 376 28.83 20.05 -4.18
C ASP A 376 28.87 19.68 -5.68
N GLY A 377 28.22 18.58 -6.09
CA GLY A 377 28.16 18.11 -7.48
C GLY A 377 29.44 17.43 -7.95
N VAL A 378 30.26 16.93 -7.02
CA VAL A 378 31.59 16.38 -7.31
C VAL A 378 31.61 14.88 -7.09
N TRP A 379 32.00 14.14 -8.12
CA TRP A 379 32.27 12.71 -8.05
C TRP A 379 33.69 12.42 -7.62
N ARG A 380 33.82 11.43 -6.74
CA ARG A 380 35.06 10.99 -6.14
C ARG A 380 35.17 9.48 -6.34
N PHE A 381 36.00 9.07 -7.29
CA PHE A 381 36.27 7.66 -7.56
C PHE A 381 37.55 7.25 -6.83
N PHE A 382 37.54 6.08 -6.20
CA PHE A 382 38.64 5.54 -5.42
C PHE A 382 39.12 4.23 -6.03
N ASP A 383 40.44 4.04 -6.01
CA ASP A 383 41.13 2.81 -6.37
C ASP A 383 40.68 2.28 -7.74
N GLY A 384 41.18 2.93 -8.78
CA GLY A 384 40.70 2.71 -10.13
C GLY A 384 41.67 3.17 -11.21
N ARG A 385 41.24 2.97 -12.46
CA ARG A 385 41.98 3.25 -13.68
C ARG A 385 41.08 3.87 -14.72
N GLU A 386 41.64 4.81 -15.47
CA GLU A 386 41.03 5.43 -16.65
C GLU A 386 41.65 4.83 -17.91
N VAL A 387 40.82 4.37 -18.83
CA VAL A 387 41.22 3.84 -20.14
C VAL A 387 40.69 4.77 -21.22
N LEU A 388 41.59 5.49 -21.85
CA LEU A 388 41.29 6.38 -22.97
C LEU A 388 41.33 5.58 -24.27
N HIS A 389 40.34 5.82 -25.11
CA HIS A 389 40.19 5.18 -26.40
C HIS A 389 40.19 6.22 -27.51
N GLU A 390 40.97 5.98 -28.56
CA GLU A 390 40.95 6.78 -29.78
C GLU A 390 40.51 5.87 -30.93
N LYS A 391 39.45 6.27 -31.65
CA LYS A 391 38.86 5.49 -32.76
C LYS A 391 38.50 4.04 -32.40
N GLY A 392 38.17 3.77 -31.13
CA GLY A 392 37.76 2.44 -30.65
C GLY A 392 38.91 1.53 -30.20
N GLU A 393 40.17 1.96 -30.33
CA GLU A 393 41.33 1.25 -29.78
C GLU A 393 41.82 1.89 -28.49
N VAL A 394 42.44 1.10 -27.61
CA VAL A 394 43.00 1.59 -26.34
C VAL A 394 44.22 2.45 -26.63
N ALA A 395 44.09 3.76 -26.40
CA ALA A 395 45.16 4.73 -26.61
C ALA A 395 46.05 4.87 -25.37
N ALA A 396 45.47 4.86 -24.17
CA ALA A 396 46.23 4.96 -22.93
C ALA A 396 45.46 4.38 -21.73
N ILE A 397 46.20 3.76 -20.80
CA ILE A 397 45.68 3.36 -19.48
C ILE A 397 46.39 4.23 -18.45
N ARG A 398 45.62 4.94 -17.62
CA ARG A 398 46.10 5.83 -16.57
C ARG A 398 45.55 5.37 -15.22
N ASP A 399 46.43 5.13 -14.27
CA ASP A 399 46.01 4.93 -12.88
C ASP A 399 45.55 6.26 -12.28
N PHE A 400 44.65 6.22 -11.30
CA PHE A 400 44.19 7.45 -10.64
C PHE A 400 45.33 8.16 -9.91
N PRO A 401 45.37 9.51 -9.96
CA PRO A 401 46.41 10.28 -9.29
C PRO A 401 46.32 10.09 -7.77
N GLU A 402 47.49 9.99 -7.13
CA GLU A 402 47.58 9.87 -5.67
C GLU A 402 47.46 11.25 -5.03
N LYS A 403 46.46 11.44 -4.17
CA LYS A 403 46.23 12.69 -3.44
C LYS A 403 45.79 12.37 -2.02
N ASP A 404 46.48 12.93 -1.04
CA ASP A 404 46.25 12.67 0.40
C ASP A 404 46.33 11.18 0.80
N GLY A 405 47.25 10.42 0.18
CA GLY A 405 47.48 9.00 0.49
C GLY A 405 46.45 8.02 -0.09
N ASN A 406 45.52 8.49 -0.92
CA ASN A 406 44.54 7.65 -1.63
C ASN A 406 44.66 7.85 -3.15
N LYS A 407 44.51 6.76 -3.93
CA LYS A 407 44.40 6.82 -5.40
C LYS A 407 42.99 7.26 -5.77
N MET A 408 42.85 8.48 -6.27
CA MET A 408 41.53 9.11 -6.36
C MET A 408 41.37 10.00 -7.58
N LEU A 409 40.29 9.80 -8.34
CA LEU A 409 39.88 10.68 -9.41
C LEU A 409 38.73 11.58 -8.93
N VAL A 410 38.89 12.89 -9.11
CA VAL A 410 37.87 13.89 -8.76
C VAL A 410 37.31 14.46 -10.05
N GLU A 411 36.02 14.23 -10.30
CA GLU A 411 35.34 14.64 -11.53
C GLU A 411 34.19 15.59 -11.20
N LYS A 412 34.16 16.73 -11.88
CA LYS A 412 33.18 17.81 -11.64
C LYS A 412 32.23 18.01 -12.81
N ALA A 413 32.53 17.45 -13.98
CA ALA A 413 31.73 17.61 -15.19
C ALA A 413 30.55 16.62 -15.29
N PHE A 414 30.35 15.79 -14.27
CA PHE A 414 29.35 14.73 -14.27
C PHE A 414 28.07 15.27 -13.64
N ALA A 415 27.09 15.56 -14.49
CA ALA A 415 25.78 16.07 -14.07
C ALA A 415 24.88 14.96 -13.48
N GLU A 416 25.22 13.70 -13.72
CA GLU A 416 24.52 12.54 -13.18
C GLU A 416 24.72 12.44 -11.68
N THR A 417 23.64 12.16 -10.95
CA THR A 417 23.69 11.97 -9.50
C THR A 417 23.52 10.48 -9.17
N PRO A 418 24.01 10.00 -8.01
CA PRO A 418 23.75 8.63 -7.57
C PRO A 418 22.26 8.29 -7.61
N TRP A 419 21.43 9.24 -7.22
CA TRP A 419 19.98 9.09 -7.23
C TRP A 419 19.40 8.99 -8.64
N SER A 420 19.91 9.74 -9.64
CA SER A 420 19.46 9.58 -11.04
C SER A 420 19.83 8.21 -11.63
N MET A 421 20.84 7.53 -11.07
CA MET A 421 21.21 6.17 -11.47
C MET A 421 20.36 5.12 -10.75
N VAL A 422 20.15 5.28 -9.43
CA VAL A 422 19.22 4.44 -8.65
C VAL A 422 17.79 4.59 -9.16
N SER A 423 17.43 5.77 -9.66
CA SER A 423 16.10 6.01 -10.21
C SER A 423 15.77 5.16 -11.44
N TYR A 424 16.80 4.82 -12.19
CA TYR A 424 16.72 3.88 -13.31
C TYR A 424 16.64 2.41 -12.85
N ALA A 425 17.10 2.08 -11.63
CA ALA A 425 17.08 0.73 -11.05
C ALA A 425 15.71 0.34 -10.49
N LEU A 426 15.06 1.29 -9.81
CA LEU A 426 13.82 1.06 -9.12
C LEU A 426 12.66 1.00 -10.12
N LYS A 427 11.96 -0.13 -10.10
CA LYS A 427 10.84 -0.39 -11.01
C LYS A 427 9.61 0.44 -10.61
N ALA A 428 8.86 0.92 -11.61
CA ALA A 428 7.57 1.62 -11.41
C ALA A 428 6.60 0.85 -10.48
N ASP A 429 6.72 -0.48 -10.43
CA ASP A 429 5.93 -1.38 -9.61
C ASP A 429 6.05 -1.12 -8.09
N SER A 430 7.18 -0.62 -7.59
CA SER A 430 7.41 -0.35 -6.15
C SER A 430 7.19 1.11 -5.75
N MET A 431 6.76 1.96 -6.69
CA MET A 431 6.57 3.39 -6.44
C MET A 431 5.15 3.72 -5.98
N GLY A 432 5.06 4.61 -5.00
CA GLY A 432 3.84 5.33 -4.67
C GLY A 432 3.51 6.41 -5.70
N VAL A 433 2.34 7.00 -5.57
CA VAL A 433 1.87 8.08 -6.45
C VAL A 433 2.74 9.35 -6.35
N PRO A 434 3.19 9.81 -5.17
CA PRO A 434 4.07 10.98 -5.09
C PRO A 434 5.35 10.81 -5.91
N GLU A 435 5.96 9.63 -5.83
CA GLU A 435 7.19 9.28 -6.54
C GLU A 435 6.91 9.13 -8.05
N LEU A 436 5.81 8.48 -8.45
CA LEU A 436 5.42 8.38 -9.86
C LEU A 436 5.17 9.75 -10.50
N VAL A 437 4.51 10.67 -9.79
CA VAL A 437 4.23 12.03 -10.29
C VAL A 437 5.51 12.85 -10.40
N SER A 438 6.40 12.75 -9.40
CA SER A 438 7.72 13.33 -9.44
C SER A 438 8.48 12.87 -10.68
N TYR A 439 8.45 11.56 -10.95
CA TYR A 439 9.21 10.96 -12.04
C TYR A 439 8.70 11.40 -13.39
N ILE A 440 7.39 11.30 -13.60
CA ILE A 440 6.76 11.69 -14.86
C ILE A 440 6.96 13.18 -15.15
N LYS A 441 6.99 14.04 -14.13
CA LYS A 441 7.21 15.49 -14.30
C LYS A 441 8.67 15.81 -14.62
N THR A 442 9.60 15.21 -13.89
CA THR A 442 11.04 15.49 -14.04
C THR A 442 11.56 14.96 -15.37
N HIS A 443 11.06 13.80 -15.80
CA HIS A 443 11.48 13.12 -17.03
C HIS A 443 10.49 13.36 -18.19
N ALA A 444 9.75 14.46 -18.20
CA ALA A 444 8.75 14.72 -19.25
C ALA A 444 9.33 14.81 -20.68
N GLY A 445 10.64 15.09 -20.80
CA GLY A 445 11.37 15.11 -22.06
C GLY A 445 11.88 13.74 -22.53
N ASP A 446 11.77 12.69 -21.72
CA ASP A 446 12.25 11.36 -22.09
C ASP A 446 11.37 10.70 -23.16
N PRO A 447 11.93 9.74 -23.93
CA PRO A 447 11.15 8.98 -24.91
C PRO A 447 9.90 8.35 -24.29
N PRO A 448 8.72 8.45 -24.94
CA PRO A 448 7.46 7.93 -24.39
C PRO A 448 7.53 6.47 -23.96
N GLN A 449 8.38 5.65 -24.61
CA GLN A 449 8.58 4.24 -24.28
C GLN A 449 9.04 4.04 -22.83
N LYS A 450 9.89 4.93 -22.31
CA LYS A 450 10.36 4.87 -20.91
C LYS A 450 9.24 5.26 -19.94
N LEU A 451 8.46 6.27 -20.28
CA LEU A 451 7.39 6.81 -19.43
C LEU A 451 6.13 5.93 -19.36
N ARG A 452 5.89 5.06 -20.35
CA ARG A 452 4.70 4.18 -20.43
C ARG A 452 4.48 3.37 -19.17
N ALA A 453 5.54 2.77 -18.61
CA ALA A 453 5.42 1.95 -17.41
C ALA A 453 5.00 2.79 -16.19
N PHE A 454 5.59 3.97 -16.02
CA PHE A 454 5.26 4.89 -14.92
C PHE A 454 3.84 5.43 -15.03
N GLN A 455 3.41 5.82 -16.25
CA GLN A 455 2.04 6.25 -16.50
C GLN A 455 1.04 5.12 -16.27
N ALA A 456 1.34 3.90 -16.70
CA ALA A 456 0.50 2.73 -16.47
C ALA A 456 0.32 2.47 -14.97
N HIS A 457 1.41 2.49 -14.20
CA HIS A 457 1.34 2.35 -12.74
C HIS A 457 0.59 3.48 -12.09
N TYR A 458 0.80 4.74 -12.51
CA TYR A 458 0.08 5.88 -11.98
C TYR A 458 -1.43 5.69 -12.04
N HIS A 459 -1.99 5.34 -13.21
CA HIS A 459 -3.43 5.09 -13.32
C HIS A 459 -3.87 3.82 -12.59
N HIS A 460 -3.04 2.77 -12.60
CA HIS A 460 -3.33 1.52 -11.89
C HIS A 460 -3.45 1.73 -10.37
N ARG A 461 -2.67 2.65 -9.78
CA ARG A 461 -2.74 2.98 -8.34
C ARG A 461 -4.13 3.46 -7.91
N PHE A 462 -4.77 4.26 -8.77
CA PHE A 462 -6.12 4.77 -8.53
C PHE A 462 -7.22 3.78 -8.89
N ALA A 463 -7.00 2.96 -9.92
CA ALA A 463 -8.03 2.06 -10.46
C ALA A 463 -8.20 0.78 -9.62
N MET A 464 -7.08 0.15 -9.21
CA MET A 464 -7.07 -1.13 -8.51
C MET A 464 -7.96 -1.18 -7.24
N PRO A 465 -8.02 -0.15 -6.37
CA PRO A 465 -8.91 -0.13 -5.21
C PRO A 465 -10.40 -0.30 -5.52
N TRP A 466 -10.85 0.15 -6.70
CA TRP A 466 -12.25 0.00 -7.14
C TRP A 466 -12.62 -1.44 -7.46
N GLN A 467 -11.64 -2.34 -7.59
CA GLN A 467 -11.85 -3.77 -7.74
C GLN A 467 -12.70 -4.35 -6.61
N SER A 468 -12.45 -3.95 -5.37
CA SER A 468 -13.21 -4.39 -4.20
C SER A 468 -14.69 -4.05 -4.36
N LEU A 469 -15.00 -2.83 -4.79
CA LEU A 469 -16.38 -2.40 -5.02
C LEU A 469 -17.02 -3.14 -6.20
N ALA A 470 -16.30 -3.28 -7.33
CA ALA A 470 -16.78 -4.00 -8.50
C ALA A 470 -17.12 -5.46 -8.18
N LEU A 471 -16.25 -6.16 -7.44
CA LEU A 471 -16.50 -7.53 -7.02
C LEU A 471 -17.64 -7.63 -6.01
N ALA A 472 -17.79 -6.68 -5.09
CA ALA A 472 -18.94 -6.64 -4.18
C ALA A 472 -20.27 -6.46 -4.95
N LEU A 473 -20.28 -5.61 -5.98
CA LEU A 473 -21.43 -5.39 -6.85
C LEU A 473 -21.80 -6.64 -7.66
N VAL A 474 -20.82 -7.43 -8.10
CA VAL A 474 -21.05 -8.69 -8.80
C VAL A 474 -21.47 -9.82 -7.85
N ALA A 475 -20.83 -9.91 -6.67
CA ALA A 475 -21.18 -10.89 -5.65
C ALA A 475 -22.60 -10.72 -5.14
N ALA A 476 -23.08 -9.49 -5.02
CA ALA A 476 -24.39 -9.20 -4.45
C ALA A 476 -25.56 -9.96 -5.16
N PRO A 477 -25.77 -9.81 -6.48
CA PRO A 477 -26.82 -10.54 -7.19
C PRO A 477 -26.56 -12.05 -7.29
N LEU A 478 -25.30 -12.49 -7.31
CA LEU A 478 -24.93 -13.91 -7.35
C LEU A 478 -25.17 -14.63 -6.02
N GLY A 479 -25.05 -13.93 -4.89
CA GLY A 479 -25.28 -14.48 -3.56
C GLY A 479 -26.77 -14.62 -3.21
N ILE A 480 -27.65 -13.87 -3.89
CA ILE A 480 -29.10 -14.02 -3.75
C ILE A 480 -29.53 -15.22 -4.58
N ALA A 481 -29.79 -16.37 -3.96
CA ALA A 481 -30.18 -17.60 -4.63
C ALA A 481 -31.58 -18.06 -4.21
N TRP A 482 -32.53 -18.09 -5.14
CA TRP A 482 -33.90 -18.58 -4.92
C TRP A 482 -34.02 -20.11 -4.88
N SER A 483 -32.93 -20.85 -5.14
CA SER A 483 -32.90 -22.32 -5.07
C SER A 483 -31.54 -22.86 -4.61
N ARG A 484 -31.54 -24.08 -4.04
CA ARG A 484 -30.35 -24.75 -3.48
C ARG A 484 -29.25 -25.01 -4.54
N ARG A 485 -29.62 -25.22 -5.81
CA ARG A 485 -28.68 -25.32 -6.95
C ARG A 485 -28.09 -23.95 -7.36
N GLY A 486 -28.84 -22.85 -7.16
CA GLY A 486 -28.38 -21.51 -7.50
C GLY A 486 -27.23 -21.01 -6.62
N ALA A 487 -27.18 -21.41 -5.35
CA ALA A 487 -26.13 -21.00 -4.41
C ALA A 487 -24.74 -21.54 -4.79
N VAL A 488 -24.64 -22.82 -5.16
CA VAL A 488 -23.37 -23.43 -5.58
C VAL A 488 -22.88 -22.84 -6.91
N GLY A 489 -23.80 -22.60 -7.85
CA GLY A 489 -23.49 -21.92 -9.11
C GLY A 489 -22.99 -20.49 -8.92
N GLY A 490 -23.55 -19.74 -7.97
CA GLY A 490 -23.11 -18.39 -7.62
C GLY A 490 -21.68 -18.34 -7.06
N ILE A 491 -21.32 -19.30 -6.19
CA ILE A 491 -19.96 -19.42 -5.66
C ILE A 491 -18.98 -19.77 -6.78
N ALA A 492 -19.25 -20.82 -7.56
CA ALA A 492 -18.36 -21.21 -8.66
C ALA A 492 -18.18 -20.08 -9.68
N GLY A 493 -19.27 -19.41 -10.07
CA GLY A 493 -19.22 -18.26 -10.98
C GLY A 493 -18.41 -17.10 -10.44
N SER A 494 -18.47 -16.83 -9.14
CA SER A 494 -17.68 -15.77 -8.51
C SER A 494 -16.18 -16.01 -8.54
N ILE A 495 -15.74 -17.28 -8.42
CA ILE A 495 -14.32 -17.65 -8.52
C ILE A 495 -13.81 -17.37 -9.94
N PHE A 496 -14.56 -17.79 -10.96
CA PHE A 496 -14.22 -17.48 -12.36
C PHE A 496 -14.18 -15.98 -12.63
N ILE A 497 -15.12 -15.21 -12.08
CA ILE A 497 -15.13 -13.75 -12.21
C ILE A 497 -13.93 -13.12 -11.50
N PHE A 498 -13.57 -13.59 -10.31
CA PHE A 498 -12.40 -13.11 -9.58
C PHE A 498 -11.11 -13.32 -10.39
N PHE A 499 -10.87 -14.54 -10.87
CA PHE A 499 -9.72 -14.82 -11.72
C PHE A 499 -9.79 -14.08 -13.06
N GLY A 500 -10.98 -13.87 -13.62
CA GLY A 500 -11.19 -13.06 -14.82
C GLY A 500 -10.80 -11.61 -14.61
N VAL A 501 -11.15 -11.01 -13.47
CA VAL A 501 -10.70 -9.66 -13.08
C VAL A 501 -9.19 -9.60 -12.94
N LEU A 502 -8.58 -10.57 -12.24
CA LEU A 502 -7.12 -10.62 -12.07
C LEU A 502 -6.39 -10.75 -13.41
N PHE A 503 -6.86 -11.63 -14.27
CA PHE A 503 -6.31 -11.81 -15.61
C PHE A 503 -6.43 -10.52 -16.42
N LEU A 504 -7.61 -9.90 -16.45
CA LEU A 504 -7.84 -8.69 -17.24
C LEU A 504 -7.03 -7.50 -16.71
N ASN A 505 -6.90 -7.35 -15.39
CA ASN A 505 -6.03 -6.33 -14.78
C ASN A 505 -4.58 -6.47 -15.23
N ASN A 506 -4.02 -7.68 -15.14
CA ASN A 506 -2.63 -7.94 -15.52
C ASN A 506 -2.43 -7.79 -17.03
N LEU A 507 -3.37 -8.28 -17.84
CA LEU A 507 -3.34 -8.13 -19.29
C LEU A 507 -3.35 -6.66 -19.68
N CYS A 508 -4.30 -5.88 -19.18
CA CYS A 508 -4.41 -4.45 -19.50
C CYS A 508 -3.20 -3.65 -19.01
N LEU A 509 -2.70 -3.92 -17.79
CA LEU A 509 -1.49 -3.28 -17.28
C LEU A 509 -0.29 -3.54 -18.18
N ASN A 510 -0.10 -4.78 -18.64
CA ASN A 510 1.01 -5.14 -19.53
C ASN A 510 0.85 -4.55 -20.94
N LEU A 511 -0.37 -4.48 -21.48
CA LEU A 511 -0.65 -3.79 -22.74
C LEU A 511 -0.32 -2.29 -22.66
N ALA A 512 -0.61 -1.64 -21.53
CA ALA A 512 -0.24 -0.24 -21.29
C ALA A 512 1.27 -0.05 -21.19
N LYS A 513 1.96 -0.92 -20.44
CA LYS A 513 3.44 -0.93 -20.36
C LYS A 513 4.08 -1.09 -21.75
N GLY A 514 3.53 -1.96 -22.59
CA GLY A 514 3.98 -2.16 -23.98
C GLY A 514 3.62 -1.01 -24.94
N GLY A 515 2.72 -0.12 -24.55
CA GLY A 515 2.23 0.97 -25.40
C GLY A 515 1.18 0.56 -26.42
N HIS A 516 0.54 -0.60 -26.24
CA HIS A 516 -0.57 -1.06 -27.08
C HIS A 516 -1.92 -0.44 -26.66
N ALA A 517 -2.00 0.11 -25.45
CA ALA A 517 -3.19 0.79 -24.95
C ALA A 517 -2.81 2.04 -24.13
N PRO A 518 -3.61 3.12 -24.17
CA PRO A 518 -3.41 4.27 -23.28
C PRO A 518 -3.51 3.85 -21.81
N ALA A 519 -2.59 4.34 -20.98
CA ALA A 519 -2.49 3.98 -19.57
C ALA A 519 -3.79 4.22 -18.78
N TRP A 520 -4.45 5.37 -19.01
CA TRP A 520 -5.71 5.72 -18.35
C TRP A 520 -6.84 4.76 -18.74
N LEU A 521 -6.89 4.28 -19.98
CA LEU A 521 -7.95 3.40 -20.43
C LEU A 521 -7.72 1.99 -19.91
N ALA A 522 -6.51 1.48 -20.07
CA ALA A 522 -6.12 0.14 -19.67
C ALA A 522 -6.31 -0.12 -18.17
N ALA A 523 -5.98 0.86 -17.32
CA ALA A 523 -6.15 0.70 -15.88
C ALA A 523 -7.63 0.62 -15.45
N TRP A 524 -8.54 1.33 -16.13
CA TRP A 524 -9.92 1.47 -15.69
C TRP A 524 -10.89 0.47 -16.34
N ILE A 525 -10.62 0.02 -17.58
CA ILE A 525 -11.47 -0.92 -18.32
C ILE A 525 -11.91 -2.12 -17.48
N PRO A 526 -11.02 -2.85 -16.77
CA PRO A 526 -11.45 -4.04 -16.03
C PRO A 526 -12.51 -3.69 -14.99
N HIS A 527 -12.27 -2.64 -14.20
CA HIS A 527 -13.19 -2.24 -13.13
C HIS A 527 -14.52 -1.71 -13.68
N LEU A 528 -14.50 -1.01 -14.82
CA LEU A 528 -15.73 -0.56 -15.49
C LEU A 528 -16.55 -1.73 -16.03
N ILE A 529 -15.93 -2.71 -16.69
CA ILE A 529 -16.62 -3.90 -17.21
C ILE A 529 -17.29 -4.68 -16.08
N PHE A 530 -16.54 -4.98 -15.01
CA PHE A 530 -17.07 -5.78 -13.90
C PHE A 530 -18.01 -4.98 -13.02
N GLY A 531 -17.80 -3.67 -12.87
CA GLY A 531 -18.73 -2.76 -12.21
C GLY A 531 -20.06 -2.65 -12.95
N SER A 532 -20.03 -2.47 -14.27
CA SER A 532 -21.25 -2.43 -15.11
C SER A 532 -21.96 -3.79 -15.13
N LEU A 533 -21.21 -4.89 -15.17
CA LEU A 533 -21.76 -6.23 -15.05
C LEU A 533 -22.48 -6.40 -13.71
N GLY A 534 -21.87 -6.00 -12.59
CA GLY A 534 -22.48 -6.06 -11.27
C GLY A 534 -23.77 -5.24 -11.18
N LEU A 535 -23.77 -4.02 -11.72
CA LEU A 535 -24.97 -3.17 -11.79
C LEU A 535 -26.07 -3.79 -12.66
N ALA A 536 -25.73 -4.33 -13.83
CA ALA A 536 -26.67 -5.00 -14.72
C ALA A 536 -27.31 -6.23 -14.04
N LEU A 537 -26.49 -7.08 -13.41
CA LEU A 537 -26.96 -8.25 -12.67
C LEU A 537 -27.88 -7.85 -11.50
N LEU A 538 -27.52 -6.78 -10.78
CA LEU A 538 -28.34 -6.23 -9.70
C LEU A 538 -29.68 -5.70 -10.21
N TYR A 539 -29.69 -5.03 -11.37
CA TYR A 539 -30.90 -4.56 -12.04
C TYR A 539 -31.83 -5.71 -12.42
N TYR A 540 -31.31 -6.78 -13.04
CA TYR A 540 -32.11 -7.98 -13.34
C TYR A 540 -32.72 -8.58 -12.08
N ARG A 541 -31.93 -8.66 -10.99
CA ARG A 541 -32.41 -9.18 -9.70
C ARG A 541 -33.46 -8.29 -9.06
N SER A 542 -33.37 -6.97 -9.24
CA SER A 542 -34.36 -6.01 -8.73
C SER A 542 -35.73 -6.14 -9.41
N GLN A 543 -35.75 -6.65 -10.64
CA GLN A 543 -36.97 -6.89 -11.42
C GLN A 543 -37.55 -8.31 -11.24
N ASN A 544 -37.04 -9.09 -10.27
CA ASN A 544 -37.36 -10.51 -10.10
C ASN A 544 -37.17 -11.37 -11.36
N LYS A 545 -36.29 -10.95 -12.28
CA LYS A 545 -35.91 -11.75 -13.44
C LYS A 545 -34.85 -12.77 -13.03
N ASP A 546 -34.95 -13.97 -13.58
CA ASP A 546 -33.87 -14.95 -13.48
C ASP A 546 -32.61 -14.42 -14.17
N LEU A 547 -31.45 -14.78 -13.61
CA LEU A 547 -30.18 -14.47 -14.25
C LEU A 547 -30.14 -15.17 -15.61
N PRO A 548 -29.66 -14.50 -16.68
CA PRO A 548 -29.55 -15.12 -17.99
C PRO A 548 -28.71 -16.39 -17.86
N ARG A 549 -29.27 -17.53 -18.28
CA ARG A 549 -28.52 -18.79 -18.29
C ARG A 549 -27.39 -18.64 -19.31
N LEU A 550 -26.15 -18.67 -18.84
CA LEU A 550 -24.97 -18.78 -19.71
C LEU A 550 -25.00 -20.18 -20.35
N SER A 551 -25.76 -20.33 -21.42
CA SER A 551 -25.73 -21.54 -22.25
C SER A 551 -24.46 -21.50 -23.09
N LEU A 552 -23.57 -22.47 -22.88
CA LEU A 552 -22.42 -22.75 -23.74
C LEU A 552 -22.83 -23.53 -25.00
N ASP A 553 -24.14 -23.64 -25.31
CA ASP A 553 -24.63 -24.44 -26.44
C ASP A 553 -24.10 -23.92 -27.79
N PHE A 554 -23.66 -22.66 -27.84
CA PHE A 554 -22.98 -22.11 -29.01
C PHE A 554 -21.60 -22.76 -29.27
N LEU A 555 -20.86 -23.15 -28.23
CA LEU A 555 -19.55 -23.81 -28.35
C LEU A 555 -19.68 -25.30 -28.66
N PHE A 556 -20.80 -25.92 -28.28
CA PHE A 556 -21.07 -27.35 -28.48
C PHE A 556 -22.21 -27.62 -29.46
N LYS A 557 -22.36 -26.81 -30.52
CA LYS A 557 -23.17 -27.19 -31.68
C LYS A 557 -22.59 -28.45 -32.32
N ARG A 558 -22.97 -29.62 -31.81
CA ARG A 558 -22.82 -30.88 -32.54
C ARG A 558 -23.54 -30.70 -33.86
N LYS A 559 -22.80 -30.79 -34.98
CA LYS A 559 -23.39 -30.92 -36.32
C LYS A 559 -24.50 -31.99 -36.24
N PRO A 560 -25.72 -31.71 -36.73
CA PRO A 560 -26.75 -32.73 -36.77
C PRO A 560 -26.21 -33.93 -37.55
N ALA A 561 -26.29 -35.12 -36.95
CA ALA A 561 -25.88 -36.35 -37.61
C ALA A 561 -26.69 -36.52 -38.91
N PRO A 562 -26.06 -36.92 -40.04
CA PRO A 562 -26.78 -37.13 -41.28
C PRO A 562 -27.89 -38.16 -41.07
N ALA A 563 -29.11 -37.81 -41.45
CA ALA A 563 -30.28 -38.66 -41.31
C ALA A 563 -30.03 -40.00 -42.02
N ARG A 564 -30.15 -41.11 -41.29
CA ARG A 564 -30.12 -42.45 -41.92
C ARG A 564 -31.27 -42.55 -42.92
N PRO A 565 -31.04 -43.03 -44.15
CA PRO A 565 -32.10 -43.20 -45.13
C PRO A 565 -33.11 -44.23 -44.62
N ARG A 566 -34.39 -43.86 -44.60
CA ARG A 566 -35.50 -44.78 -44.32
C ARG A 566 -35.46 -45.90 -45.35
N ARG A 567 -35.22 -47.14 -44.90
CA ARG A 567 -35.54 -48.34 -45.68
C ARG A 567 -37.04 -48.30 -45.98
N ARG A 568 -37.38 -48.08 -47.26
CA ARG A 568 -38.72 -48.37 -47.78
C ARG A 568 -38.92 -49.88 -47.63
N ALA A 569 -39.97 -50.26 -46.90
CA ALA A 569 -40.50 -51.61 -46.98
C ALA A 569 -40.98 -51.86 -48.42
N ALA A 570 -40.42 -52.87 -49.07
CA ALA A 570 -41.00 -53.45 -50.27
C ALA A 570 -42.12 -54.41 -49.83
N ALA A 571 -43.19 -54.43 -50.62
CA ALA A 571 -44.36 -55.28 -50.50
C ALA A 571 -44.02 -56.77 -50.58
#